data_AF-A0AAN7U0F2-F1
#
_entry.id   AF-A0AAN7U0F2-F1
#
_cell.length_a   1.000
_cell.length_b   1.000
_cell.length_c   1.000
_cell.angle_alpha   90.00
_cell.angle_beta   90.00
_cell.angle_gamma   90.00
#
_symmetry.space_group_name_H-M   'P 1'
#
loop_
_entity.id
_entity.type
_entity.pdbx_description
1 polymer ?
#
loop_
_entity_poly.entity_id
_entity_poly.type
_entity_poly.pdbx_seq_one_letter_code
_entity_poly.pdbx_strand_id
1 'polypeptide(L)'
;MNKFNFVSITSCIFFFMINGTFVNAKLDASESSKNNSSSSSSVSNEFGKFSFQHFLIIIFVVGIMLFLSFSLIQVRIRLKNRMIDRIPRKIMPFLRPGDLSNKQRTIILNEIVRSKQIQSKIEPTMIGGNSVASNIGHLGWGPPNSEYSKVHFKTSISKSWIVLESAATHYSSHLKKDPKSCIRDYVEFLLEHCPQLDRQHANYYIDTYEKARFSDQEFTLEQYTQFMSKLIVLIKAFEFGDIGITNDSNENNNNNINNNNNINNNNLLNLSSSSKLKIN
;
A
#
# COMPACT_ATOMS: atom_id res chain seq x y z
N MET A 1 29.72 16.73 3.76
CA MET A 1 29.26 17.30 2.48
C MET A 1 28.11 16.45 1.99
N ASN A 2 26.87 16.87 2.26
CA ASN A 2 25.67 16.08 1.93
C ASN A 2 25.16 16.51 0.55
N LYS A 3 25.31 15.62 -0.43
CA LYS A 3 24.63 15.73 -1.73
C LYS A 3 23.13 15.52 -1.48
N PHE A 4 22.41 16.59 -1.19
CA PHE A 4 20.96 16.55 -1.05
C PHE A 4 20.36 16.34 -2.45
N ASN A 5 19.73 15.17 -2.63
CA ASN A 5 19.06 14.77 -3.86
C ASN A 5 17.93 15.74 -4.21
N PHE A 6 18.23 16.74 -5.05
CA PHE A 6 17.28 17.73 -5.57
C PHE A 6 16.30 17.13 -6.59
N VAL A 7 16.50 15.86 -6.99
CA VAL A 7 15.80 15.19 -8.09
C VAL A 7 14.35 14.84 -7.75
N SER A 8 13.97 14.76 -6.47
CA SER A 8 12.62 14.28 -6.11
C SER A 8 11.51 15.35 -6.17
N ILE A 9 11.84 16.65 -6.09
CA ILE A 9 10.82 17.72 -5.99
C ILE A 9 10.41 18.22 -7.38
N THR A 10 11.30 18.18 -8.36
CA THR A 10 11.00 18.56 -9.76
C THR A 10 10.07 17.56 -10.46
N SER A 11 10.04 16.29 -10.04
CA SER A 11 9.17 15.27 -10.64
C SER A 11 7.68 15.47 -10.33
N CYS A 12 7.32 15.99 -9.15
CA CYS A 12 5.93 16.25 -8.79
C CYS A 12 5.30 17.42 -9.56
N ILE A 13 6.11 18.39 -10.00
CA ILE A 13 5.63 19.57 -10.75
C ILE A 13 5.28 19.20 -12.20
N PHE A 14 6.01 18.25 -12.80
CA PHE A 14 5.73 17.78 -14.16
C PHE A 14 4.42 16.96 -14.25
N PHE A 15 4.06 16.22 -13.19
CA PHE A 15 2.83 15.42 -13.19
C PHE A 15 1.54 16.25 -13.12
N PHE A 16 1.59 17.47 -12.58
CA PHE A 16 0.44 18.37 -12.52
C PHE A 16 0.21 19.14 -13.83
N MET A 17 1.26 19.41 -14.62
CA MET A 17 1.14 20.12 -15.89
C MET A 17 0.59 19.25 -17.03
N ILE A 18 0.80 17.93 -16.99
CA ILE A 18 0.38 17.03 -18.09
C ILE A 18 -1.10 16.63 -17.98
N ASN A 19 -1.70 16.65 -16.78
CA ASN A 19 -3.09 16.24 -16.58
C ASN A 19 -4.12 17.39 -16.68
N GLY A 20 -3.68 18.64 -16.85
CA GLY A 20 -4.55 19.83 -16.81
C GLY A 20 -5.15 20.28 -18.14
N THR A 21 -4.74 19.73 -19.28
CA THR A 21 -5.07 20.27 -20.62
C THR A 21 -5.84 19.31 -21.55
N PHE A 22 -6.37 18.20 -21.04
CA PHE A 22 -7.09 17.22 -21.85
C PHE A 22 -8.55 17.02 -21.41
N VAL A 23 -9.32 18.10 -21.33
CA VAL A 23 -10.78 18.01 -21.21
C VAL A 23 -11.46 19.02 -22.13
N ASN A 24 -12.13 18.46 -23.14
CA ASN A 24 -13.23 19.02 -23.94
C ASN A 24 -12.91 20.05 -25.05
N ALA A 25 -12.59 19.51 -26.23
CA ALA A 25 -13.09 20.05 -27.48
C ALA A 25 -13.80 18.91 -28.25
N LYS A 26 -15.00 18.52 -27.78
CA LYS A 26 -15.93 17.73 -28.60
C LYS A 26 -16.73 18.72 -29.43
N LEU A 27 -16.36 18.79 -30.69
CA LEU A 27 -16.94 19.65 -31.71
C LEU A 27 -18.19 18.95 -32.25
N ASP A 28 -19.35 19.20 -31.61
CA ASP A 28 -20.63 18.72 -32.11
C ASP A 28 -21.11 19.66 -33.22
N ALA A 29 -20.91 19.23 -34.47
CA ALA A 29 -21.62 19.73 -35.63
C ALA A 29 -22.86 18.84 -35.84
N SER A 30 -24.04 19.35 -35.50
CA SER A 30 -25.31 18.81 -35.95
C SER A 30 -26.34 19.92 -36.04
N GLU A 31 -26.84 20.06 -37.25
CA GLU A 31 -27.88 20.95 -37.74
C GLU A 31 -29.29 20.55 -37.22
N SER A 32 -30.24 21.47 -37.42
CA SER A 32 -31.70 21.28 -37.47
C SER A 32 -32.55 21.60 -36.23
N SER A 33 -33.09 22.83 -36.25
CA SER A 33 -34.52 23.17 -36.27
C SER A 33 -35.50 22.43 -35.33
N LYS A 34 -36.06 23.14 -34.35
CA LYS A 34 -37.52 23.41 -34.29
C LYS A 34 -37.93 24.34 -33.15
N ASN A 35 -38.84 25.24 -33.51
CA ASN A 35 -39.63 26.11 -32.65
C ASN A 35 -40.38 25.33 -31.57
N ASN A 36 -40.38 25.84 -30.33
CA ASN A 36 -41.63 26.21 -29.65
C ASN A 36 -41.38 26.98 -28.36
N SER A 37 -42.11 28.08 -28.26
CA SER A 37 -42.26 28.98 -27.13
C SER A 37 -42.93 28.29 -25.94
N SER A 38 -42.30 28.35 -24.77
CA SER A 38 -43.01 28.43 -23.50
C SER A 38 -42.13 29.13 -22.47
N SER A 39 -42.63 30.27 -22.02
CA SER A 39 -42.06 31.15 -21.02
C SER A 39 -41.99 30.46 -19.67
N SER A 40 -40.79 29.99 -19.30
CA SER A 40 -40.41 29.80 -17.92
C SER A 40 -39.21 30.70 -17.67
N SER A 41 -39.29 31.53 -16.63
CA SER A 41 -38.24 32.44 -16.21
C SER A 41 -37.04 31.64 -15.71
N SER A 42 -36.24 31.17 -16.65
CA SER A 42 -34.92 30.62 -16.39
C SER A 42 -34.05 31.77 -15.93
N VAL A 43 -33.66 31.75 -14.65
CA VAL A 43 -32.49 32.47 -14.18
C VAL A 43 -31.33 31.87 -14.96
N SER A 44 -31.03 32.47 -16.11
CA SER A 44 -29.89 32.13 -16.94
C SER A 44 -28.65 32.47 -16.13
N ASN A 45 -28.17 31.48 -15.40
CA ASN A 45 -26.84 31.47 -14.84
C ASN A 45 -25.87 31.76 -15.99
N GLU A 46 -25.43 33.01 -16.13
CA GLU A 46 -24.40 33.49 -17.06
C GLU A 46 -23.01 32.89 -16.75
N PHE A 47 -22.96 31.64 -16.30
CA PHE A 47 -21.75 30.86 -16.04
C PHE A 47 -21.00 30.44 -17.33
N GLY A 48 -21.39 30.96 -18.49
CA GLY A 48 -21.00 30.43 -19.80
C GLY A 48 -20.00 31.24 -20.62
N LYS A 49 -19.57 32.44 -20.18
CA LYS A 49 -18.64 33.27 -20.95
C LYS A 49 -17.32 33.47 -20.21
N PHE A 50 -16.61 32.37 -19.95
CA PHE A 50 -15.20 32.45 -19.57
C PHE A 50 -14.39 32.97 -20.76
N SER A 51 -14.11 34.28 -20.74
CA SER A 51 -13.13 34.84 -21.68
C SER A 51 -11.73 34.34 -21.34
N PHE A 52 -10.85 34.26 -22.35
CA PHE A 52 -9.46 33.87 -22.19
C PHE A 52 -8.72 34.65 -21.09
N GLN A 53 -9.14 35.89 -20.81
CA GLN A 53 -8.60 36.71 -19.72
C GLN A 53 -8.81 36.08 -18.34
N HIS A 54 -9.95 35.44 -18.10
CA HIS A 54 -10.24 34.78 -16.82
C HIS A 54 -9.30 33.58 -16.59
N PHE A 55 -8.99 32.83 -17.64
CA PHE A 55 -8.06 31.71 -17.57
C PHE A 55 -6.63 32.15 -17.21
N LEU A 56 -6.15 33.25 -17.82
CA LEU A 56 -4.85 33.84 -17.47
C LEU A 56 -4.79 34.30 -16.02
N ILE A 57 -5.87 34.93 -15.51
CA ILE A 57 -5.95 35.36 -14.11
C ILE A 57 -5.88 34.14 -13.19
N ILE A 58 -6.61 33.07 -13.47
CA ILE A 58 -6.60 31.85 -12.65
C ILE A 58 -5.20 31.22 -12.63
N ILE A 59 -4.54 31.07 -13.79
CA ILE A 59 -3.17 30.55 -13.86
C ILE A 59 -2.21 31.41 -13.04
N PHE A 60 -2.31 32.73 -13.15
CA PHE A 60 -1.45 33.65 -12.44
C PHE A 60 -1.64 33.55 -10.92
N VAL A 61 -2.89 33.50 -10.45
CA VAL A 61 -3.21 33.34 -9.03
C VAL A 61 -2.71 31.99 -8.48
N VAL A 62 -2.92 30.90 -9.22
CA VAL A 62 -2.41 29.57 -8.84
C VAL A 62 -0.88 29.56 -8.81
N GLY A 63 -0.23 30.18 -9.80
CA GLY A 63 1.23 30.30 -9.86
C GLY A 63 1.81 31.04 -8.66
N ILE A 64 1.20 32.17 -8.27
CA ILE A 64 1.61 32.92 -7.07
C ILE A 64 1.41 32.08 -5.80
N MET A 65 0.28 31.38 -5.67
CA MET A 65 0.00 30.54 -4.50
C MET A 65 1.02 29.40 -4.34
N LEU A 66 1.41 28.76 -5.45
CA LEU A 66 2.47 27.74 -5.44
C LEU A 66 3.83 28.34 -5.09
N PHE A 67 4.17 29.52 -5.65
CA PHE A 67 5.42 30.21 -5.35
C PHE A 67 5.53 30.59 -3.87
N LEU A 68 4.46 31.13 -3.28
CA LEU A 68 4.40 31.47 -1.86
C LEU A 68 4.54 30.22 -0.98
N SER A 69 3.84 29.13 -1.31
CA SER A 69 3.93 27.86 -0.58
C SER A 69 5.36 27.31 -0.58
N PHE A 70 6.03 27.35 -1.73
CA PHE A 70 7.41 26.92 -1.87
C PHE A 70 8.38 27.83 -1.12
N SER A 71 8.17 29.15 -1.16
CA SER A 71 8.97 30.12 -0.40
C SER A 71 8.90 29.85 1.11
N LEU A 72 7.70 29.60 1.64
CA LEU A 72 7.51 29.28 3.07
C LEU A 72 8.22 27.98 3.47
N ILE A 73 8.19 26.94 2.62
CA ILE A 73 8.89 25.67 2.91
C ILE A 73 10.41 25.88 2.97
N GLN A 74 10.97 26.66 2.04
CA GLN A 74 12.40 26.97 2.01
C GLN A 74 12.83 27.77 3.23
N VAL A 75 12.04 28.77 3.63
CA VAL A 75 12.29 29.57 4.83
C VAL A 75 12.31 28.67 6.08
N ARG A 76 11.35 27.76 6.21
CA ARG A 76 11.29 26.81 7.35
C ARG A 76 12.53 25.90 7.40
N ILE A 77 12.96 25.37 6.25
CA ILE A 77 14.16 24.52 6.18
C ILE A 77 15.42 25.32 6.53
N ARG A 78 15.57 26.55 6.01
CA ARG A 78 16.69 27.43 6.34
C ARG A 78 16.72 27.79 7.82
N LEU A 79 15.57 28.08 8.42
CA LEU A 79 15.46 28.39 9.84
C LEU A 79 15.88 27.19 10.70
N LYS A 80 15.39 25.99 10.37
CA LYS A 80 15.77 24.75 11.06
C LYS A 80 17.27 24.51 11.01
N ASN A 81 17.88 24.66 9.83
CA ASN A 81 19.32 24.45 9.67
C ASN A 81 20.13 25.49 10.47
N ARG A 82 19.71 26.77 10.44
CA ARG A 82 20.33 27.81 11.28
C ARG A 82 20.21 27.52 12.77
N MET A 83 19.09 26.97 13.23
CA MET A 83 18.93 26.56 14.63
C MET A 83 19.84 25.38 15.00
N ILE A 84 19.92 24.38 14.12
CA ILE A 84 20.80 23.20 14.32
C ILE A 84 22.28 23.62 14.37
N ASP A 85 22.69 24.62 13.59
CA ASP A 85 24.06 25.12 13.59
C ASP A 85 24.38 25.99 14.82
N ARG A 86 23.35 26.59 15.44
CA ARG A 86 23.49 27.28 16.73
C ARG A 86 23.60 26.34 17.92
N ILE A 87 23.25 25.06 17.79
CA ILE A 87 23.50 24.08 18.84
C ILE A 87 25.01 23.80 18.84
N PRO A 88 25.76 24.21 19.88
CA PRO A 88 27.20 23.98 19.93
C PRO A 88 27.46 22.48 19.98
N ARG A 89 27.77 21.87 18.83
CA ARG A 89 28.16 20.45 18.73
C ARG A 89 29.57 20.18 19.25
N LYS A 90 30.31 21.26 19.53
CA LYS A 90 31.71 21.21 19.96
C LYS A 90 31.72 21.42 21.47
N ILE A 91 31.73 20.29 22.18
CA ILE A 91 31.97 20.16 23.63
C ILE A 91 30.70 20.36 24.48
N MET A 92 30.18 19.26 25.04
CA MET A 92 29.23 19.35 26.15
C MET A 92 29.85 20.22 27.26
N PRO A 93 29.11 21.21 27.81
CA PRO A 93 29.66 22.21 28.72
C PRO A 93 30.32 21.64 29.98
N PHE A 94 30.08 20.36 30.31
CA PHE A 94 30.68 19.61 31.41
C PHE A 94 32.21 19.39 31.32
N LEU A 95 32.87 19.80 30.23
CA LEU A 95 34.33 19.65 30.10
C LEU A 95 35.13 20.93 30.38
N ARG A 96 34.50 22.09 30.68
CA ARG A 96 35.23 23.31 31.05
C ARG A 96 36.01 23.07 32.36
N PRO A 97 37.32 23.36 32.43
CA PRO A 97 38.08 23.25 33.68
C PRO A 97 37.52 24.26 34.69
N GLY A 98 36.95 23.76 35.80
CA GLY A 98 36.36 24.59 36.85
C GLY A 98 34.97 24.15 37.32
N ASP A 99 34.15 23.57 36.44
CA ASP A 99 32.73 23.28 36.77
C ASP A 99 32.53 21.92 37.47
N LEU A 100 33.51 21.00 37.37
CA LEU A 100 33.45 19.64 37.91
C LEU A 100 34.78 19.24 38.54
N SER A 101 34.73 18.53 39.66
CA SER A 101 35.91 17.93 40.28
C SER A 101 36.56 16.92 39.33
N ASN A 102 37.90 16.79 39.39
CA ASN A 102 38.66 15.81 38.61
C ASN A 102 38.08 14.39 38.74
N LYS A 103 37.56 14.02 39.93
CA LYS A 103 36.92 12.72 40.17
C LYS A 103 35.64 12.54 39.33
N GLN A 104 34.78 13.55 39.28
CA GLN A 104 33.53 13.50 38.51
C GLN A 104 33.80 13.47 37.00
N ARG A 105 34.80 14.24 36.54
CA ARG A 105 35.23 14.24 35.14
C ARG A 105 35.65 12.84 34.68
N THR A 106 36.43 12.12 35.48
CA THR A 106 36.88 10.76 35.15
C THR A 106 35.73 9.77 35.13
N ILE A 107 34.76 9.87 36.06
CA ILE A 107 33.57 9.00 36.08
C ILE A 107 32.74 9.20 34.81
N ILE A 108 32.46 10.45 34.44
CA ILE A 108 31.68 10.77 33.24
C ILE A 108 32.41 10.29 31.99
N LEU A 109 33.73 10.50 31.91
CA LEU A 109 34.52 10.04 30.77
C LEU A 109 34.50 8.51 30.67
N ASN A 110 34.66 7.80 31.78
CA ASN A 110 34.59 6.34 31.82
C ASN A 110 33.21 5.81 31.40
N GLU A 111 32.12 6.45 31.84
CA GLU A 111 30.76 6.06 31.41
C GLU A 111 30.48 6.38 29.94
N ILE A 112 31.00 7.49 29.40
CA ILE A 112 30.91 7.79 27.97
C ILE A 112 31.70 6.76 27.15
N VAL A 113 32.92 6.43 27.58
CA VAL A 113 33.76 5.43 26.93
C VAL A 113 33.08 4.05 27.00
N ARG A 114 32.54 3.68 28.17
CA ARG A 114 31.77 2.45 28.36
C ARG A 114 30.54 2.42 27.46
N SER A 115 29.78 3.52 27.38
CA SER A 115 28.61 3.63 26.51
C SER A 115 28.98 3.52 25.03
N LYS A 116 30.10 4.13 24.61
CA LYS A 116 30.62 3.97 23.23
C LYS A 116 31.08 2.54 22.95
N GLN A 117 31.73 1.88 23.91
CA GLN A 117 32.14 0.48 23.79
C GLN A 117 30.93 -0.46 23.76
N ILE A 118 29.89 -0.18 24.55
CA ILE A 118 28.63 -0.92 24.50
C ILE A 118 27.97 -0.68 23.15
N GLN A 119 27.86 0.56 22.69
CA GLN A 119 27.26 0.90 21.39
C GLN A 119 28.04 0.32 20.19
N SER A 120 29.38 0.24 20.28
CA SER A 120 30.20 -0.40 19.25
C SER A 120 30.14 -1.93 19.32
N LYS A 121 29.80 -2.52 20.47
CA LYS A 121 29.60 -3.96 20.65
C LYS A 121 28.17 -4.40 20.36
N ILE A 122 27.21 -3.50 20.51
CA ILE A 122 25.87 -3.63 19.94
C ILE A 122 26.01 -3.26 18.46
N GLU A 123 26.73 -4.08 17.71
CA GLU A 123 26.36 -4.22 16.32
C GLU A 123 24.94 -4.78 16.36
N PRO A 124 23.95 -4.16 15.68
CA PRO A 124 22.73 -4.89 15.39
C PRO A 124 23.23 -6.13 14.67
N THR A 125 23.18 -7.29 15.34
CA THR A 125 23.49 -8.55 14.72
C THR A 125 22.49 -8.68 13.59
N MET A 126 22.92 -8.24 12.39
CA MET A 126 22.29 -8.67 11.17
C MET A 126 22.50 -10.17 11.21
N ILE A 127 21.42 -10.86 11.58
CA ILE A 127 21.23 -12.30 11.56
C ILE A 127 21.70 -12.77 10.17
N GLY A 128 22.98 -13.13 10.06
CA GLY A 128 23.64 -13.25 8.75
C GLY A 128 25.09 -13.73 8.85
N GLY A 129 25.45 -14.41 9.95
CA GLY A 129 26.80 -14.94 10.15
C GLY A 129 26.77 -16.28 10.87
N ASN A 130 26.47 -17.34 10.13
CA ASN A 130 26.96 -18.71 10.31
C ASN A 130 27.07 -19.28 11.74
N SER A 131 26.07 -19.08 12.58
CA SER A 131 25.96 -19.86 13.81
C SER A 131 24.55 -20.37 13.95
N VAL A 132 24.46 -21.59 14.46
CA VAL A 132 23.35 -22.55 14.56
C VAL A 132 22.07 -22.01 15.27
N ALA A 133 22.02 -20.70 15.58
CA ALA A 133 20.85 -19.95 16.04
C ALA A 133 20.01 -19.32 14.90
N SER A 134 20.28 -19.68 13.63
CA SER A 134 19.68 -19.11 12.41
C SER A 134 18.19 -19.46 12.16
N ASN A 135 17.53 -20.14 13.09
CA ASN A 135 16.08 -20.43 13.00
C ASN A 135 15.23 -19.70 14.03
N ILE A 136 15.79 -18.76 14.80
CA ILE A 136 14.95 -17.74 15.45
C ILE A 136 14.65 -16.68 14.38
N GLY A 137 13.86 -17.09 13.37
CA GLY A 137 13.04 -16.11 12.67
C GLY A 137 12.18 -15.46 13.73
N HIS A 138 12.18 -14.13 13.80
CA HIS A 138 11.28 -13.42 14.70
C HIS A 138 9.88 -13.94 14.41
N LEU A 139 9.21 -14.54 15.40
CA LEU A 139 7.89 -15.13 15.23
C LEU A 139 6.98 -14.10 14.53
N GLY A 140 6.31 -14.50 13.44
CA GLY A 140 5.51 -13.60 12.60
C GLY A 140 6.21 -12.96 11.39
N TRP A 141 7.53 -13.10 11.25
CA TRP A 141 8.30 -12.68 10.05
C TRP A 141 8.77 -13.86 9.22
N GLY A 142 8.87 -13.66 7.91
CA GLY A 142 9.46 -14.67 7.02
C GLY A 142 10.97 -14.83 7.24
N PRO A 143 11.50 -16.06 7.06
CA PRO A 143 12.92 -16.33 7.27
C PRO A 143 13.78 -15.55 6.26
N PRO A 144 14.96 -15.07 6.66
CA PRO A 144 15.77 -14.13 5.88
C PRO A 144 16.26 -14.68 4.54
N ASN A 145 16.28 -16.01 4.37
CA ASN A 145 16.67 -16.70 3.14
C ASN A 145 15.47 -17.19 2.30
N SER A 146 14.26 -16.72 2.59
CA SER A 146 13.05 -17.05 1.82
C SER A 146 12.56 -15.85 1.00
N GLU A 147 11.65 -16.15 0.07
CA GLU A 147 10.88 -15.15 -0.67
C GLU A 147 10.08 -14.20 0.26
N TYR A 148 9.82 -14.63 1.51
CA TYR A 148 9.09 -13.86 2.51
C TYR A 148 9.98 -13.12 3.51
N SER A 149 11.28 -13.02 3.27
CA SER A 149 12.27 -12.42 4.20
C SER A 149 11.94 -11.02 4.71
N LYS A 150 11.13 -10.25 3.97
CA LYS A 150 10.70 -8.87 4.32
C LYS A 150 9.22 -8.76 4.66
N VAL A 151 8.54 -9.89 4.84
CA VAL A 151 7.09 -9.93 5.02
C VAL A 151 6.77 -10.28 6.46
N HIS A 152 6.00 -9.40 7.10
CA HIS A 152 5.34 -9.72 8.37
C HIS A 152 3.99 -10.34 8.07
N PHE A 153 3.81 -11.62 8.43
CA PHE A 153 2.66 -12.42 8.05
C PHE A 153 1.33 -11.81 8.50
N LYS A 154 1.22 -11.48 9.79
CA LYS A 154 0.03 -10.85 10.38
C LYS A 154 -0.36 -9.54 9.67
N THR A 155 0.61 -8.65 9.45
CA THR A 155 0.38 -7.38 8.74
C THR A 155 -0.05 -7.63 7.30
N SER A 156 0.60 -8.56 6.60
CA SER A 156 0.28 -8.93 5.21
C SER A 156 -1.15 -9.47 5.09
N ILE A 157 -1.52 -10.43 5.95
CA ILE A 157 -2.89 -10.99 6.01
C ILE A 157 -3.89 -9.87 6.31
N SER A 158 -3.63 -9.01 7.30
CA SER A 158 -4.53 -7.91 7.68
C SER A 158 -4.71 -6.84 6.59
N LYS A 159 -3.78 -6.75 5.63
CA LYS A 159 -3.85 -5.82 4.49
C LYS A 159 -4.31 -6.49 3.18
N SER A 160 -4.44 -7.81 3.18
CA SER A 160 -4.84 -8.59 1.98
C SER A 160 -6.18 -8.15 1.40
N TRP A 161 -7.08 -7.58 2.21
CA TRP A 161 -8.38 -7.09 1.75
C TRP A 161 -8.27 -6.03 0.65
N ILE A 162 -7.17 -5.27 0.60
CA ILE A 162 -6.92 -4.27 -0.45
C ILE A 162 -6.76 -4.96 -1.80
N VAL A 163 -6.08 -6.11 -1.83
CA VAL A 163 -5.87 -6.90 -3.05
C VAL A 163 -7.20 -7.54 -3.47
N LEU A 164 -7.96 -8.06 -2.51
CA LEU A 164 -9.29 -8.62 -2.77
C LEU A 164 -10.27 -7.57 -3.32
N GLU A 165 -10.31 -6.37 -2.73
CA GLU A 165 -11.12 -5.25 -3.23
C GLU A 165 -10.67 -4.81 -4.62
N SER A 166 -9.36 -4.72 -4.85
CA SER A 166 -8.83 -4.36 -6.17
C SER A 166 -9.23 -5.37 -7.23
N ALA A 167 -9.19 -6.67 -6.93
CA ALA A 167 -9.61 -7.72 -7.84
C ALA A 167 -11.12 -7.66 -8.13
N ALA A 168 -11.95 -7.51 -7.08
CA ALA A 168 -13.39 -7.37 -7.23
C ALA A 168 -13.79 -6.11 -8.01
N THR A 169 -13.13 -4.98 -7.75
CA THR A 169 -13.38 -3.70 -8.46
C THR A 169 -12.96 -3.79 -9.93
N HIS A 170 -11.92 -4.55 -10.24
CA HIS A 170 -11.49 -4.79 -11.62
C HIS A 170 -12.50 -5.66 -12.38
N TYR A 171 -13.10 -6.64 -11.72
CA TYR A 171 -14.19 -7.43 -12.29
C TYR A 171 -15.45 -6.58 -12.50
N SER A 172 -15.87 -5.82 -11.48
CA SER A 172 -16.97 -4.87 -11.61
C SER A 172 -16.81 -3.70 -10.66
N SER A 173 -16.94 -2.48 -11.17
CA SER A 173 -16.75 -1.25 -10.39
C SER A 173 -17.77 -1.07 -9.26
N HIS A 174 -18.93 -1.73 -9.34
CA HIS A 174 -19.96 -1.69 -8.30
C HIS A 174 -19.61 -2.52 -7.06
N LEU A 175 -18.66 -3.46 -7.18
CA LEU A 175 -18.23 -4.33 -6.07
C LEU A 175 -17.22 -3.65 -5.14
N LYS A 176 -17.05 -2.34 -5.26
CA LYS A 176 -16.15 -1.58 -4.39
C LYS A 176 -16.67 -1.57 -2.96
N LYS A 177 -15.77 -1.74 -1.99
CA LYS A 177 -16.13 -1.77 -0.57
C LYS A 177 -16.60 -0.39 -0.07
N ASP A 178 -17.69 -0.35 0.68
CA ASP A 178 -18.08 0.84 1.45
C ASP A 178 -17.03 1.11 2.56
N PRO A 179 -16.49 2.34 2.67
CA PRO A 179 -15.61 2.73 3.78
C PRO A 179 -16.14 2.39 5.18
N LYS A 180 -17.46 2.36 5.38
CA LYS A 180 -18.09 2.09 6.68
C LYS A 180 -18.33 0.61 6.98
N SER A 181 -18.33 -0.26 5.97
CA SER A 181 -18.58 -1.70 6.16
C SER A 181 -17.36 -2.40 6.77
N CYS A 182 -17.59 -3.49 7.50
CA CYS A 182 -16.48 -4.35 7.93
C CYS A 182 -16.08 -5.33 6.81
N ILE A 183 -14.95 -6.03 6.97
CA ILE A 183 -14.48 -6.99 5.96
C ILE A 183 -15.38 -8.21 5.86
N ARG A 184 -15.98 -8.63 6.99
CA ARG A 184 -16.95 -9.74 7.02
C ARG A 184 -18.17 -9.41 6.16
N ASP A 185 -18.83 -8.29 6.43
CA ASP A 185 -19.99 -7.82 5.63
C ASP A 185 -19.63 -7.65 4.16
N TYR A 186 -18.42 -7.15 3.88
CA TYR A 186 -17.96 -6.97 2.50
C TYR A 186 -17.80 -8.31 1.77
N VAL A 187 -17.21 -9.33 2.40
CA VAL A 187 -17.06 -10.65 1.77
C VAL A 187 -18.41 -11.36 1.62
N GLU A 188 -19.34 -11.17 2.57
CA GLU A 188 -20.72 -11.65 2.43
C GLU A 188 -21.43 -10.99 1.25
N PHE A 189 -21.30 -9.67 1.10
CA PHE A 189 -21.78 -8.94 -0.07
C PHE A 189 -21.18 -9.48 -1.39
N LEU A 190 -19.89 -9.82 -1.41
CA LEU A 190 -19.26 -10.44 -2.59
C LEU A 190 -19.84 -11.82 -2.89
N LEU A 191 -20.16 -12.64 -1.88
CA LEU A 191 -20.80 -13.94 -2.07
C LEU A 191 -22.22 -13.83 -2.66
N GLU A 192 -22.96 -12.78 -2.30
CA GLU A 192 -24.30 -12.53 -2.84
C GLU A 192 -24.26 -12.12 -4.32
N HIS A 193 -23.25 -11.34 -4.72
CA HIS A 193 -23.16 -10.78 -6.08
C HIS A 193 -22.30 -11.62 -7.03
N CYS A 194 -21.46 -12.52 -6.51
CA CYS A 194 -20.57 -13.37 -7.29
C CYS A 194 -20.80 -14.86 -6.97
N PRO A 195 -21.73 -15.54 -7.67
CA PRO A 195 -22.07 -16.95 -7.39
C PRO A 195 -20.90 -17.93 -7.63
N GLN A 196 -19.89 -17.53 -8.40
CA GLN A 196 -18.67 -18.31 -8.63
C GLN A 196 -17.72 -18.35 -7.42
N LEU A 197 -17.95 -17.51 -6.41
CA LEU A 197 -17.09 -17.44 -5.24
C LEU A 197 -17.43 -18.57 -4.26
N ASP A 198 -16.48 -19.46 -3.99
CA ASP A 198 -16.72 -20.55 -3.05
C ASP A 198 -16.82 -20.04 -1.61
N ARG A 199 -17.98 -20.30 -0.99
CA ARG A 199 -18.30 -19.94 0.39
C ARG A 199 -17.31 -20.50 1.40
N GLN A 200 -16.77 -21.70 1.17
CA GLN A 200 -15.80 -22.29 2.10
C GLN A 200 -14.49 -21.50 2.13
N HIS A 201 -13.99 -21.08 0.95
CA HIS A 201 -12.78 -20.27 0.84
C HIS A 201 -13.00 -18.86 1.42
N ALA A 202 -14.18 -18.27 1.20
CA ALA A 202 -14.55 -16.97 1.74
C ALA A 202 -14.60 -16.98 3.28
N ASN A 203 -15.21 -17.99 3.89
CA ASN A 203 -15.26 -18.13 5.34
C ASN A 203 -13.86 -18.32 5.93
N TYR A 204 -13.04 -19.18 5.34
CA TYR A 204 -11.65 -19.36 5.76
C TYR A 204 -10.85 -18.06 5.70
N TYR A 205 -11.07 -17.24 4.66
CA TYR A 205 -10.44 -15.94 4.52
C TYR A 205 -10.86 -14.99 5.66
N ILE A 206 -12.16 -14.89 5.97
CA ILE A 206 -12.68 -14.05 7.06
C ILE A 206 -12.07 -14.46 8.41
N ASP A 207 -12.11 -15.75 8.73
CA ASP A 207 -11.60 -16.26 10.01
C ASP A 207 -10.10 -15.99 10.17
N THR A 208 -9.33 -16.22 9.10
CA THR A 208 -7.89 -15.98 9.10
C THR A 208 -7.57 -14.49 9.19
N TYR A 209 -8.35 -13.66 8.51
CA TYR A 209 -8.24 -12.20 8.55
C TYR A 209 -8.51 -11.64 9.95
N GLU A 210 -9.62 -12.05 10.57
CA GLU A 210 -10.00 -11.60 11.91
C GLU A 210 -8.99 -12.06 12.95
N LYS A 211 -8.54 -13.31 12.85
CA LYS A 211 -7.45 -13.81 13.69
C LYS A 211 -6.19 -12.96 13.54
N ALA A 212 -5.79 -12.62 12.31
CA ALA A 212 -4.62 -11.76 12.09
C ALA A 212 -4.81 -10.33 12.61
N ARG A 213 -6.03 -9.79 12.60
CA ARG A 213 -6.27 -8.41 13.02
C ARG A 213 -6.46 -8.25 14.53
N PHE A 214 -7.14 -9.21 15.17
CA PHE A 214 -7.62 -9.07 16.55
C PHE A 214 -6.98 -10.04 17.54
N SER A 215 -6.33 -11.12 17.08
CA SER A 215 -5.62 -12.02 17.98
C SER A 215 -4.21 -11.50 18.26
N ASP A 216 -3.67 -11.83 19.43
CA ASP A 216 -2.26 -11.64 19.77
C ASP A 216 -1.38 -12.78 19.24
N GLN A 217 -1.97 -13.86 18.70
CA GLN A 217 -1.23 -15.00 18.18
C GLN A 217 -0.51 -14.66 16.87
N GLU A 218 0.77 -15.01 16.80
CA GLU A 218 1.58 -14.90 15.58
C GLU A 218 1.33 -16.07 14.61
N PHE A 219 1.54 -15.80 13.32
CA PHE A 219 1.36 -16.79 12.25
C PHE A 219 2.68 -17.49 11.93
N THR A 220 2.60 -18.78 11.62
CA THR A 220 3.74 -19.54 11.07
C THR A 220 3.84 -19.34 9.56
N LEU A 221 5.01 -19.65 8.99
CA LEU A 221 5.22 -19.62 7.54
C LEU A 221 4.23 -20.55 6.81
N GLU A 222 4.00 -21.75 7.33
CA GLU A 222 3.07 -22.72 6.75
C GLU A 222 1.64 -22.18 6.68
N GLN A 223 1.14 -21.61 7.79
CA GLN A 223 -0.19 -21.00 7.85
C GLN A 223 -0.32 -19.84 6.86
N TYR A 224 0.74 -19.03 6.74
CA TYR A 224 0.77 -17.92 5.80
C TYR A 224 0.74 -18.39 4.34
N THR A 225 1.53 -19.41 3.98
CA THR A 225 1.54 -20.01 2.64
C THR A 225 0.19 -20.62 2.29
N GLN A 226 -0.42 -21.34 3.25
CA GLN A 226 -1.77 -21.89 3.09
C GLN A 226 -2.80 -20.78 2.87
N PHE A 227 -2.73 -19.70 3.65
CA PHE A 227 -3.58 -18.52 3.47
C PHE A 227 -3.41 -17.91 2.07
N MET A 228 -2.18 -17.70 1.62
CA MET A 228 -1.91 -17.11 0.31
C MET A 228 -2.42 -17.98 -0.84
N SER A 229 -2.25 -19.30 -0.74
CA SER A 229 -2.80 -20.23 -1.73
C SER A 229 -4.33 -20.10 -1.84
N LYS A 230 -5.03 -20.03 -0.71
CA LYS A 230 -6.49 -19.88 -0.65
C LYS A 230 -6.96 -18.50 -1.12
N LEU A 231 -6.22 -17.45 -0.81
CA LEU A 231 -6.49 -16.09 -1.30
C LEU A 231 -6.37 -16.01 -2.83
N ILE A 232 -5.36 -16.66 -3.42
CA ILE A 232 -5.20 -16.69 -4.88
C ILE A 232 -6.39 -17.40 -5.54
N VAL A 233 -6.93 -18.46 -4.94
CA VAL A 233 -8.13 -19.14 -5.45
C VAL A 233 -9.34 -18.19 -5.46
N LEU A 234 -9.54 -17.39 -4.40
CA LEU A 234 -10.59 -16.37 -4.34
C LEU A 234 -10.39 -15.30 -5.42
N ILE A 235 -9.16 -14.81 -5.61
CA ILE A 235 -8.86 -13.79 -6.62
C ILE A 235 -9.14 -14.31 -8.03
N LYS A 236 -8.71 -15.54 -8.33
CA LYS A 236 -8.94 -16.18 -9.63
C LYS A 236 -10.42 -16.35 -9.96
N ALA A 237 -11.29 -16.53 -8.96
CA ALA A 237 -12.73 -16.60 -9.20
C ALA A 237 -13.29 -15.31 -9.84
N PHE A 238 -12.66 -14.15 -9.62
CA PHE A 238 -13.01 -12.90 -10.29
C PHE A 238 -12.45 -12.80 -11.72
N GLU A 239 -11.32 -13.44 -12.01
CA GLU A 239 -10.68 -13.39 -13.34
C GLU A 239 -11.36 -14.31 -14.37
N PHE A 240 -11.83 -15.49 -13.93
CA PHE A 240 -12.41 -16.51 -14.83
C PHE A 240 -13.95 -16.50 -14.87
N GLY A 241 -14.60 -15.62 -14.10
CA GLY A 241 -16.06 -15.52 -14.02
C GLY A 241 -16.77 -15.10 -15.32
N ASP A 242 -16.03 -14.62 -16.33
CA ASP A 242 -16.57 -14.21 -17.62
C ASP A 242 -16.69 -15.35 -18.65
N ILE A 243 -16.17 -16.55 -18.37
CA ILE A 243 -16.33 -17.70 -19.27
C ILE A 243 -17.66 -18.37 -18.96
N GLY A 244 -18.71 -17.83 -19.59
CA GLY A 244 -20.10 -18.16 -19.37
C GLY A 244 -20.42 -19.65 -19.29
N ILE A 245 -21.11 -20.02 -18.21
CA ILE A 245 -22.02 -21.17 -18.21
C ILE A 245 -23.32 -20.69 -18.86
N THR A 246 -23.35 -20.75 -20.19
CA THR A 246 -24.57 -21.09 -20.92
C THR A 246 -24.46 -22.56 -21.32
N ASN A 247 -24.69 -23.46 -20.38
CA ASN A 247 -25.09 -24.82 -20.67
C ASN A 247 -26.40 -25.06 -19.93
N ASP A 248 -27.46 -24.51 -20.51
CA ASP A 248 -28.80 -24.96 -20.21
C ASP A 248 -28.96 -26.40 -20.73
N SER A 249 -29.48 -27.23 -19.84
CA SER A 249 -30.30 -28.41 -20.12
C SER A 249 -29.59 -29.74 -20.48
N ASN A 250 -29.77 -30.66 -19.53
CA ASN A 250 -30.37 -31.98 -19.76
C ASN A 250 -29.41 -33.16 -19.99
N GLU A 251 -28.99 -33.81 -18.91
CA GLU A 251 -29.04 -35.28 -18.89
C GLU A 251 -29.21 -35.84 -17.48
N ASN A 252 -30.42 -36.34 -17.23
CA ASN A 252 -30.69 -37.39 -16.26
C ASN A 252 -29.74 -38.57 -16.51
N ASN A 253 -29.00 -39.04 -15.49
CA ASN A 253 -29.17 -40.42 -15.06
C ASN A 253 -28.45 -40.76 -13.75
N ASN A 254 -29.23 -41.43 -12.90
CA ASN A 254 -28.84 -42.32 -11.82
C ASN A 254 -27.50 -43.05 -12.06
N ASN A 255 -26.66 -43.14 -11.03
CA ASN A 255 -26.37 -44.42 -10.35
C ASN A 255 -25.36 -44.25 -9.19
N ASN A 256 -25.88 -44.42 -7.97
CA ASN A 256 -25.52 -45.47 -7.02
C ASN A 256 -24.04 -45.85 -6.73
N ILE A 257 -23.76 -45.96 -5.42
CA ILE A 257 -22.87 -46.91 -4.72
C ILE A 257 -21.40 -46.52 -4.45
N ASN A 258 -21.11 -46.43 -3.14
CA ASN A 258 -19.92 -46.84 -2.38
C ASN A 258 -18.55 -46.84 -3.08
N ASN A 259 -17.56 -46.17 -2.50
CA ASN A 259 -16.60 -46.87 -1.63
C ASN A 259 -15.55 -45.96 -0.98
N ASN A 260 -15.21 -46.41 0.22
CA ASN A 260 -14.09 -46.09 1.10
C ASN A 260 -12.71 -45.84 0.45
N ASN A 261 -11.90 -45.13 1.25
CA ASN A 261 -10.44 -45.22 1.43
C ASN A 261 -9.47 -44.35 0.60
N ASN A 262 -8.81 -43.48 1.37
CA ASN A 262 -7.35 -43.40 1.52
C ASN A 262 -6.53 -43.04 0.26
N ILE A 263 -6.19 -41.75 0.12
CA ILE A 263 -5.04 -41.32 -0.68
C ILE A 263 -4.23 -40.30 0.12
N ASN A 264 -3.22 -40.82 0.82
CA ASN A 264 -1.92 -40.18 0.91
C ASN A 264 -1.48 -39.79 -0.51
N ASN A 265 -1.12 -38.53 -0.75
CA ASN A 265 -0.01 -38.21 -1.64
C ASN A 265 0.48 -36.78 -1.45
N ASN A 266 1.74 -36.72 -1.03
CA ASN A 266 2.66 -35.60 -1.22
C ASN A 266 2.62 -35.18 -2.69
N ASN A 267 2.25 -33.93 -2.97
CA ASN A 267 2.59 -33.28 -4.22
C ASN A 267 3.23 -31.92 -3.93
N LEU A 268 4.56 -31.99 -3.89
CA LEU A 268 5.53 -30.92 -3.95
C LEU A 268 5.32 -30.16 -5.27
N LEU A 269 4.58 -29.05 -5.21
CA LEU A 269 4.44 -28.13 -6.33
C LEU A 269 5.73 -27.35 -6.52
N ASN A 270 6.56 -27.89 -7.42
CA ASN A 270 7.73 -27.29 -8.00
C ASN A 270 7.31 -26.11 -8.91
N LEU A 271 7.13 -24.92 -8.33
CA LEU A 271 6.93 -23.69 -9.12
C LEU A 271 8.29 -23.09 -9.51
N SER A 272 8.87 -23.67 -10.55
CA SER A 272 10.04 -23.14 -11.25
C SER A 272 9.67 -21.86 -12.02
N SER A 273 10.17 -20.73 -11.53
CA SER A 273 10.92 -19.73 -12.29
C SER A 273 10.59 -19.55 -13.78
N SER A 274 9.85 -18.49 -14.13
CA SER A 274 10.00 -17.86 -15.45
C SER A 274 9.54 -16.39 -15.44
N SER A 275 10.50 -15.48 -15.35
CA SER A 275 10.50 -14.21 -16.10
C SER A 275 11.85 -13.50 -15.91
N LYS A 276 12.80 -13.85 -16.77
CA LYS A 276 13.96 -13.01 -17.06
C LYS A 276 13.48 -11.82 -17.90
N LEU A 277 13.42 -10.63 -17.32
CA LEU A 277 13.41 -9.37 -18.06
C LEU A 277 14.86 -8.86 -18.13
N LYS A 278 15.48 -9.05 -19.31
CA LYS A 278 16.71 -8.36 -19.69
C LYS A 278 16.35 -6.91 -20.02
N ILE A 279 17.00 -5.97 -19.35
CA ILE A 279 17.09 -4.57 -19.80
C ILE A 279 18.52 -4.40 -20.33
N ASN A 280 18.62 -4.05 -21.61
CA ASN A 280 19.82 -3.45 -22.20
C ASN A 280 19.82 -1.95 -21.88
#